data_AF-A0A2I0J8K7-F1
#
_entry.id   AF-A0A2I0J8K7-F1
#
_cell.length_a   1.000
_cell.length_b   1.000
_cell.length_c   1.000
_cell.angle_alpha   90.00
_cell.angle_beta   90.00
_cell.angle_gamma   90.00
#
_symmetry.space_group_name_H-M   'P 1'
#
loop_
_entity.id
_entity.type
_entity.pdbx_description
1 polymer ?
#
loop_
_entity_poly.entity_id
_entity_poly.type
_entity_poly.pdbx_seq_one_letter_code
_entity_poly.pdbx_strand_id
1 'polypeptide(L)'
;MRLWEVLWTHYLSEHLHLYVCVAILKRYRNRIMGEQMDFDTLLKFINGLSGGIDLDAILRDAEALCICAGENGAACIPPGTPPSLPIENGLLYAQQDDEVL
;
A
#
# COMPACT_ATOMS: atom_id res chain seq x y z
N MET A 1 10.92 -4.19 -9.24
CA MET A 1 11.65 -4.48 -7.98
C MET A 1 11.72 -3.26 -7.06
N ARG A 2 12.07 -2.05 -7.55
CA ARG A 2 12.14 -0.82 -6.73
C ARG A 2 11.03 -0.56 -5.72
N LEU A 3 9.76 -0.75 -6.08
CA LEU A 3 8.64 -0.52 -5.14
C LEU A 3 8.78 -1.39 -3.88
N TRP A 4 9.03 -2.68 -4.07
CA TRP A 4 9.17 -3.64 -2.98
C TRP A 4 10.40 -3.34 -2.12
N GLU A 5 11.52 -2.94 -2.75
CA GLU A 5 12.73 -2.53 -2.04
C GLU A 5 12.44 -1.36 -1.09
N VAL A 6 11.74 -0.32 -1.56
CA VAL A 6 11.40 0.85 -0.73
C VAL A 6 10.44 0.46 0.40
N LEU A 7 9.40 -0.32 0.09
CA LEU A 7 8.41 -0.72 1.10
C LEU A 7 9.02 -1.56 2.23
N TRP A 8 9.96 -2.45 1.93
CA TRP A 8 10.59 -3.32 2.92
C TRP A 8 11.66 -2.64 3.78
N THR A 9 12.15 -1.46 3.40
CA THR A 9 13.05 -0.70 4.29
C THR A 9 12.35 -0.15 5.53
N HIS A 10 11.01 -0.04 5.50
CA HIS A 10 10.20 0.58 6.57
C HIS A 10 10.73 1.95 7.03
N TYR A 11 11.44 2.67 6.15
CA TYR A 11 12.22 3.86 6.51
C TYR A 11 11.37 5.00 7.10
N LEU A 12 10.19 5.25 6.53
CA LEU A 12 9.28 6.34 6.92
C LEU A 12 8.09 5.86 7.75
N SER A 13 7.53 4.70 7.38
CA SER A 13 6.41 4.07 8.05
C SER A 13 6.34 2.61 7.63
N GLU A 14 5.93 1.75 8.54
CA GLU A 14 5.58 0.36 8.21
C GLU A 14 4.39 0.31 7.24
N HIS A 15 3.50 1.29 7.31
CA HIS A 15 2.29 1.41 6.49
C HIS A 15 2.49 2.25 5.23
N LEU A 16 3.73 2.42 4.72
CA LEU A 16 4.00 3.26 3.54
C LEU A 16 3.16 2.87 2.31
N HIS A 17 2.80 1.59 2.18
CA HIS A 17 1.93 1.08 1.13
C HIS A 17 0.53 1.76 1.11
N LEU A 18 -0.02 2.16 2.26
CA LEU A 18 -1.28 2.92 2.32
C LEU A 18 -1.12 4.30 1.69
N TYR A 19 -0.01 4.97 1.97
CA TYR A 19 0.32 6.27 1.37
C TYR A 19 0.56 6.17 -0.13
N VAL A 20 1.11 5.04 -0.62
CA VAL A 20 1.21 4.76 -2.07
C VAL A 20 -0.19 4.67 -2.71
N CYS A 21 -1.13 3.97 -2.09
CA CYS A 21 -2.52 3.91 -2.56
C CYS A 21 -3.17 5.30 -2.61
N VAL A 22 -2.98 6.09 -1.54
CA VAL A 22 -3.50 7.47 -1.47
C VAL A 22 -2.85 8.36 -2.52
N ALA A 23 -1.54 8.24 -2.77
CA ALA A 23 -0.84 9.00 -3.80
C ALA A 23 -1.40 8.73 -5.21
N ILE A 24 -1.68 7.46 -5.53
CA ILE A 24 -2.33 7.08 -6.80
C ILE A 24 -3.71 7.74 -6.90
N LEU A 25 -4.56 7.60 -5.88
CA LEU A 25 -5.90 8.18 -5.87
C LEU A 25 -5.87 9.71 -5.97
N LYS A 26 -4.97 10.36 -5.23
CA LYS A 26 -4.77 11.82 -5.23
C LYS A 26 -4.42 12.33 -6.64
N ARG A 27 -3.57 11.62 -7.38
CA ARG A 27 -3.13 12.02 -8.74
C ARG A 27 -4.29 12.01 -9.74
N TYR A 28 -5.22 11.07 -9.59
CA TYR A 28 -6.36 10.92 -10.50
C TYR A 28 -7.68 11.49 -9.97
N ARG A 29 -7.67 12.12 -8.80
CA ARG A 29 -8.88 12.65 -8.12
C ARG A 29 -9.76 13.50 -9.03
N ASN A 30 -9.14 14.37 -9.83
CA ASN A 30 -9.87 15.34 -10.66
C ASN A 30 -10.63 14.63 -11.79
N ARG A 31 -10.08 13.55 -12.35
CA ARG A 31 -10.77 12.72 -13.34
C ARG A 31 -11.87 11.90 -12.69
N ILE A 32 -11.57 11.23 -11.57
CA ILE A 32 -12.55 10.40 -10.86
C ILE A 32 -13.79 11.21 -10.49
N MET A 33 -13.59 12.38 -9.88
CA MET A 33 -14.69 13.25 -9.45
C MET A 33 -15.31 14.03 -10.62
N GLY A 34 -14.50 14.46 -11.59
CA GLY A 34 -14.98 15.22 -12.76
C GLY A 34 -15.84 14.39 -13.71
N GLU A 35 -15.51 13.11 -13.88
CA GLU A 35 -16.28 12.16 -14.69
C GLU A 35 -17.44 11.50 -13.90
N GLN A 36 -17.57 11.78 -12.59
CA GLN A 36 -18.58 11.18 -11.70
C GLN A 36 -18.64 9.66 -11.82
N MET A 37 -17.46 9.00 -11.74
CA MET A 37 -17.35 7.56 -11.91
C MET A 37 -18.13 6.80 -10.83
N ASP A 38 -18.96 5.85 -11.24
CA ASP A 38 -19.53 4.83 -10.38
C ASP A 38 -18.51 3.72 -10.10
N PHE A 39 -18.85 2.78 -9.22
CA PHE A 39 -17.90 1.77 -8.71
C PHE A 39 -17.24 0.96 -9.83
N ASP A 40 -18.02 0.46 -10.79
CA ASP A 40 -17.51 -0.37 -11.88
C ASP A 40 -16.61 0.43 -12.84
N THR A 41 -16.98 1.67 -13.14
CA THR A 41 -16.16 2.57 -13.96
C THR A 41 -14.86 2.92 -13.26
N LEU A 42 -14.91 3.22 -11.96
CA LEU A 42 -13.73 3.49 -11.15
C LEU A 42 -12.79 2.28 -11.13
N LEU A 43 -13.32 1.07 -10.92
CA LEU A 43 -12.53 -0.15 -10.91
C LEU A 43 -11.86 -0.39 -12.27
N LYS A 44 -12.61 -0.24 -13.37
CA LYS A 44 -12.07 -0.36 -14.73
C LYS A 44 -11.00 0.69 -15.00
N PHE A 45 -11.22 1.92 -14.56
CA PHE A 45 -10.27 3.01 -14.70
C PHE A 45 -8.96 2.70 -13.96
N ILE A 46 -9.03 2.33 -12.68
CA ILE A 46 -7.85 1.97 -11.87
C ILE A 46 -7.11 0.78 -12.48
N ASN A 47 -7.81 -0.26 -12.91
CA ASN A 47 -7.19 -1.40 -13.59
C ASN A 47 -6.46 -0.97 -14.87
N GLY A 48 -7.02 -0.03 -15.62
CA GLY A 48 -6.42 0.55 -16.82
C GLY A 48 -5.15 1.37 -16.58
N LEU A 49 -4.86 1.75 -15.33
CA LEU A 49 -3.59 2.40 -14.97
C LEU A 49 -2.44 1.40 -14.86
N SER A 50 -2.72 0.11 -14.74
CA SER A 50 -1.70 -0.94 -14.57
C SER A 50 -0.64 -0.87 -15.67
N GLY A 51 0.63 -0.88 -15.27
CA GLY A 51 1.77 -0.76 -16.21
C GLY A 51 2.06 0.65 -16.71
N GLY A 52 1.18 1.63 -16.46
CA GLY A 52 1.36 3.04 -16.83
C GLY A 52 1.68 3.97 -15.65
N ILE A 53 1.83 3.43 -14.45
CA ILE A 53 2.10 4.23 -13.25
C ILE A 53 3.60 4.58 -13.19
N ASP A 54 3.89 5.88 -13.16
CA ASP A 54 5.23 6.39 -12.85
C ASP A 54 5.55 6.17 -11.37
N LEU A 55 6.29 5.11 -11.11
CA LEU A 55 6.62 4.64 -9.77
C LEU A 55 7.41 5.69 -8.96
N ASP A 56 8.42 6.33 -9.56
CA ASP A 56 9.29 7.27 -8.84
C ASP A 56 8.52 8.55 -8.45
N ALA A 57 7.54 8.97 -9.24
CA ALA A 57 6.67 10.09 -8.88
C ALA A 57 5.66 9.69 -7.78
N ILE A 58 5.06 8.51 -7.86
CA ILE A 58 4.12 8.03 -6.84
C ILE A 58 4.82 7.83 -5.49
N LEU A 59 6.04 7.28 -5.47
CA LEU A 59 6.81 7.13 -4.24
C LEU A 59 7.11 8.49 -3.59
N ARG A 60 7.58 9.48 -4.37
CA ARG A 60 7.81 10.83 -3.85
C ARG A 60 6.54 11.47 -3.28
N ASP A 61 5.40 11.32 -3.95
CA ASP A 61 4.11 11.80 -3.44
C ASP A 61 3.69 11.07 -2.15
N ALA A 62 3.92 9.76 -2.07
CA ALA A 62 3.61 8.95 -0.89
C ALA A 62 4.48 9.34 0.32
N GLU A 63 5.78 9.53 0.11
CA GLU A 63 6.70 10.00 1.16
C GLU A 63 6.30 11.38 1.67
N ALA A 64 6.00 12.32 0.76
CA ALA A 64 5.52 13.64 1.13
C ALA A 64 4.20 13.57 1.93
N LEU A 65 3.26 12.71 1.51
CA LEU A 65 2.01 12.49 2.26
C LEU A 65 2.27 11.91 3.65
N CYS A 66 3.17 10.94 3.77
CA CYS A 66 3.55 10.33 5.05
C CYS A 66 4.16 11.37 6.01
N ILE A 67 5.08 12.19 5.52
CA ILE A 67 5.71 13.26 6.30
C ILE A 67 4.68 14.33 6.71
N CYS A 68 3.82 14.75 5.78
CA CYS A 68 2.79 15.74 6.06
C CYS A 68 1.73 15.24 7.05
N ALA A 69 1.39 13.96 7.01
CA ALA A 69 0.39 13.39 7.90
C ALA A 69 0.92 13.21 9.34
N GLY A 70 2.21 12.91 9.50
CA GLY A 70 2.87 12.80 10.80
C GLY A 70 2.16 11.85 11.77
N GLU A 71 2.14 12.21 13.06
CA GLU A 71 1.50 11.41 14.11
C GLU A 71 -0.02 11.26 13.92
N ASN A 72 -0.68 12.28 13.35
CA ASN A 72 -2.11 12.21 13.05
C ASN A 72 -2.40 11.15 11.98
N GLY A 73 -1.53 11.03 10.97
CA GLY A 73 -1.62 9.99 9.95
C GLY A 73 -1.50 8.60 10.55
N ALA A 74 -0.53 8.40 11.45
CA ALA A 74 -0.34 7.14 12.16
C ALA A 74 -1.54 6.81 13.07
N ALA A 75 -2.08 7.80 13.78
CA ALA A 75 -3.23 7.61 14.67
C ALA A 75 -4.54 7.23 13.92
N CYS A 76 -4.65 7.59 12.63
CA CYS A 76 -5.79 7.19 11.81
C CYS A 76 -5.72 5.74 11.32
N ILE A 77 -4.59 5.06 11.48
CA ILE A 77 -4.44 3.67 11.03
C ILE A 77 -5.05 2.75 12.08
N PRO A 78 -6.05 1.92 11.73
CA PRO A 78 -6.70 1.04 12.68
C PRO A 78 -5.71 0.03 13.30
N PRO A 79 -5.87 -0.30 14.59
CA PRO A 79 -5.07 -1.36 15.21
C PRO A 79 -5.35 -2.69 14.51
N GLY A 80 -4.29 -3.47 14.28
CA GLY A 80 -4.38 -4.73 13.51
C GLY A 80 -4.37 -4.54 12.00
N THR A 81 -4.25 -3.30 11.49
CA THR A 81 -3.85 -3.09 10.10
C THR A 81 -2.46 -3.69 9.93
N PRO A 82 -2.25 -4.65 9.03
CA PRO A 82 -0.95 -5.29 8.84
C PRO A 82 0.02 -4.33 8.16
N PRO A 83 1.17 -4.07 8.80
CA PRO A 83 2.46 -4.16 8.13
C PRO A 83 3.54 -4.47 9.15
N SER A 84 3.89 -5.73 9.17
CA SER A 84 5.00 -6.22 9.94
C SER A 84 5.27 -7.58 9.34
N LEU A 85 6.53 -8.01 9.33
CA LEU A 85 6.83 -9.44 9.22
C LEU A 85 5.81 -10.24 10.04
N PRO A 86 5.45 -11.46 9.60
CA PRO A 86 4.49 -12.27 10.31
C PRO A 86 4.84 -12.19 11.80
N ILE A 87 3.90 -11.71 12.61
CA ILE A 87 4.05 -11.77 14.06
C ILE A 87 4.42 -13.22 14.32
N GLU A 88 5.63 -13.44 14.85
CA GLU A 88 6.03 -14.71 15.43
C GLU A 88 5.08 -14.99 16.61
N ASN A 89 3.83 -15.36 16.30
CA ASN A 89 3.12 -16.30 17.15
C ASN A 89 3.78 -17.64 16.85
N GLY A 90 4.86 -17.92 17.59
CA GLY A 90 5.75 -19.06 17.40
C GLY A 90 5.10 -20.43 17.64
N LEU A 91 4.05 -20.78 16.89
CA LEU A 91 3.36 -22.06 17.02
C LEU A 91 2.73 -22.64 15.73
N LEU A 92 2.94 -22.09 14.52
CA LEU A 92 2.26 -22.65 13.32
C LEU A 92 3.14 -22.98 12.10
N TYR A 93 4.45 -23.09 12.26
CA TYR A 93 5.21 -24.06 11.44
C TYR A 93 5.18 -25.42 12.15
N ALA A 94 3.98 -25.98 12.31
CA ALA A 94 3.88 -27.41 12.57
C ALA A 94 4.43 -28.11 11.33
N GLN A 95 5.58 -28.76 11.48
CA GLN A 95 6.14 -29.71 10.53
C GLN A 95 5.02 -30.59 9.96
N GLN A 96 4.74 -30.43 8.67
CA GLN A 96 3.96 -31.41 7.94
C GLN A 96 4.62 -31.62 6.58
N ASP A 97 5.85 -32.11 6.64
CA ASP A 97 6.53 -32.82 5.55
C ASP A 97 7.66 -33.65 6.20
N ASP A 98 7.32 -34.87 6.60
CA ASP A 98 8.08 -36.11 6.37
C ASP A 98 7.57 -37.22 7.31
N GLU A 99 6.67 -38.06 6.80
CA GLU A 99 6.65 -39.49 7.11
C GLU A 99 6.09 -40.23 5.89
N VAL A 100 6.97 -40.45 4.90
CA VAL A 100 6.90 -41.63 4.05
C VAL A 100 7.58 -42.74 4.83
N LEU A 101 6.79 -43.66 5.41
CA LEU A 101 7.06 -45.09 5.51
C LEU A 101 5.75 -45.84 5.84
#